data_AF-A0A1I5WU52-F1
#
_entry.id   AF-A0A1I5WU52-F1
#
_cell.length_a   1.000
_cell.length_b   1.000
_cell.length_c   1.000
_cell.angle_alpha   90.00
_cell.angle_beta   90.00
_cell.angle_gamma   90.00
#
_symmetry.space_group_name_H-M   'P 1'
#
loop_
_entity.id
_entity.type
_entity.pdbx_description
1 polymer ?
#
loop_
_entity_poly.entity_id
_entity_poly.type
_entity_poly.pdbx_seq_one_letter_code
_entity_poly.pdbx_strand_id
1 'polypeptide(L)'
;MIVDKERYHYTSNPYVVAYLRMNGITPERIVKNDKDKIVFVFEKNKKILDVIEKFKQDKQIRWYVQYLRLVFKNITVLKNKERGKE
;
A
#
# COMPACT_ATOMS: atom_id res chain seq x y z
N MET A 1 -1.71 -24.67 -7.94
CA MET A 1 -0.62 -23.76 -8.35
C MET A 1 0.28 -23.52 -7.15
N ILE A 2 1.44 -24.16 -7.09
CA ILE A 2 2.44 -23.91 -6.05
C ILE A 2 3.14 -22.61 -6.44
N VAL A 3 2.73 -21.49 -5.85
CA VAL A 3 3.41 -20.21 -6.04
C VAL A 3 4.56 -20.17 -5.05
N ASP A 4 5.79 -20.24 -5.56
CA ASP A 4 7.01 -20.12 -4.78
C ASP A 4 6.99 -18.81 -3.98
N LYS A 5 6.63 -18.89 -2.69
CA LYS A 5 6.51 -17.73 -1.80
C LYS A 5 7.87 -17.05 -1.53
N GLU A 6 8.98 -17.72 -1.86
CA GLU A 6 10.32 -17.17 -1.67
C GLU A 6 10.72 -16.18 -2.77
N ARG A 7 10.15 -16.30 -3.98
CA ARG A 7 10.53 -15.49 -5.14
C ARG A 7 9.84 -14.13 -5.25
N TYR A 8 8.77 -13.90 -4.51
CA TYR A 8 7.91 -12.73 -4.76
C TYR A 8 7.58 -11.94 -3.50
N HIS A 9 7.52 -10.62 -3.66
CA HIS A 9 6.93 -9.70 -2.69
C HIS A 9 5.52 -9.31 -3.14
N TYR A 10 4.55 -9.37 -2.22
CA TYR A 10 3.15 -9.08 -2.49
C TYR A 10 2.69 -7.91 -1.63
N THR A 11 2.05 -6.92 -2.24
CA THR A 11 1.45 -5.81 -1.48
C THR A 11 0.17 -5.31 -2.14
N SER A 12 -0.82 -5.01 -1.31
CA SER A 12 -2.04 -4.28 -1.70
C SER A 12 -2.04 -2.84 -1.17
N ASN A 13 -0.93 -2.40 -0.57
CA ASN A 13 -0.80 -1.04 -0.06
C ASN A 13 -0.42 -0.07 -1.19
N PRO A 14 -1.33 0.83 -1.61
CA PRO A 14 -1.07 1.73 -2.73
C PRO A 14 0.09 2.70 -2.49
N TYR A 15 0.37 3.07 -1.23
CA TYR A 15 1.49 3.97 -0.91
C TYR A 15 2.85 3.29 -1.11
N VAL A 16 2.96 2.01 -0.72
CA VAL A 16 4.17 1.22 -0.96
C VAL A 16 4.40 1.05 -2.45
N VAL A 17 3.34 0.75 -3.20
CA VAL A 17 3.40 0.58 -4.67
C VAL A 17 3.84 1.88 -5.36
N ALA A 18 3.28 3.03 -4.97
CA ALA A 18 3.68 4.32 -5.50
C ALA A 18 5.16 4.62 -5.21
N TYR A 19 5.61 4.38 -3.98
CA TYR A 19 7.01 4.61 -3.60
C TYR A 19 7.99 3.69 -4.35
N LEU A 20 7.64 2.42 -4.55
CA LEU A 20 8.40 1.50 -5.39
C LEU A 20 8.51 2.00 -6.83
N ARG A 21 7.40 2.50 -7.40
CA ARG A 21 7.38 3.05 -8.77
C ARG A 21 8.23 4.31 -8.91
N MET A 22 8.23 5.19 -7.92
CA MET A 22 9.13 6.36 -7.87
C MET A 22 10.62 5.97 -7.86
N ASN A 23 10.95 4.77 -7.37
CA ASN A 23 12.31 4.21 -7.37
C ASN A 23 12.58 3.30 -8.61
N GLY A 24 11.73 3.40 -9.64
CA GLY A 24 11.88 2.66 -10.89
C GLY A 24 11.58 1.17 -10.76
N ILE A 25 10.79 0.76 -9.77
CA ILE A 25 10.39 -0.63 -9.55
C ILE A 25 8.93 -0.80 -9.96
N THR A 26 8.69 -1.59 -10.98
CA THR A 26 7.35 -1.91 -11.47
C THR A 26 6.91 -3.30 -11.02
N PRO A 27 5.60 -3.51 -10.80
CA PRO A 27 5.07 -4.83 -10.53
C PRO A 27 5.22 -5.70 -11.78
N GLU A 28 5.55 -6.96 -11.58
CA GLU A 28 5.57 -7.95 -12.65
C GLU A 28 4.14 -8.33 -13.04
N ARG A 29 3.26 -8.47 -12.04
CA ARG A 29 1.87 -8.86 -12.22
C ARG A 29 0.96 -8.10 -11.26
N ILE A 30 -0.28 -7.89 -11.70
CA ILE A 30 -1.37 -7.35 -10.89
C ILE A 30 -2.47 -8.40 -10.89
N VAL A 31 -2.84 -8.85 -9.70
CA VAL A 31 -3.86 -9.90 -9.52
C VAL A 31 -4.96 -9.40 -8.59
N LYS A 32 -6.15 -9.97 -8.70
CA LYS A 32 -7.18 -9.84 -7.67
C LYS A 32 -7.08 -11.04 -6.74
N ASN A 33 -7.18 -10.83 -5.44
CA ASN A 33 -7.33 -11.92 -4.49
C ASN A 33 -8.80 -12.34 -4.35
N ASP A 34 -9.06 -13.38 -3.54
CA ASP A 34 -10.40 -13.93 -3.27
C ASP A 34 -11.38 -12.93 -2.61
N LYS A 35 -10.91 -11.74 -2.24
CA LYS A 35 -11.71 -10.64 -1.67
C LYS A 35 -11.87 -9.47 -2.65
N ASP A 36 -11.66 -9.71 -3.95
CA ASP A 36 -11.64 -8.70 -5.01
C ASP A 36 -10.65 -7.55 -4.78
N LYS A 37 -9.68 -7.72 -3.88
CA LYS A 37 -8.66 -6.70 -3.63
C LYS A 37 -7.56 -6.84 -4.66
N ILE A 38 -7.14 -5.71 -5.20
CA ILE A 38 -5.98 -5.60 -6.09
C ILE A 38 -4.71 -5.87 -5.28
N VAL A 39 -3.90 -6.81 -5.75
CA VAL A 39 -2.60 -7.18 -5.20
C VAL A 39 -1.54 -7.03 -6.27
N PHE A 40 -0.47 -6.31 -5.94
CA PHE A 40 0.69 -6.10 -6.80
C PHE A 40 1.76 -7.13 -6.44
N VAL A 41 2.26 -7.83 -7.45
CA VAL A 41 3.27 -8.88 -7.34
C VAL A 41 4.58 -8.34 -7.92
N PHE A 42 5.64 -8.41 -7.14
CA PHE A 42 6.97 -7.99 -7.53
C PHE A 42 7.96 -9.14 -7.36
N GLU A 43 8.91 -9.28 -8.27
CA GLU A 43 10.04 -10.20 -8.11
C GLU A 43 10.90 -9.75 -6.92
N LYS A 44 11.05 -10.63 -5.92
CA LYS A 44 11.75 -10.32 -4.69
C LYS A 44 13.25 -10.20 -4.99
N ASN A 45 13.77 -9.00 -4.84
CA ASN A 45 15.20 -8.72 -4.90
C ASN A 45 15.60 -7.74 -3.80
N LYS A 46 16.91 -7.60 -3.57
CA LYS A 46 17.47 -6.73 -2.53
C LYS A 46 17.00 -5.27 -2.68
N LYS A 47 16.92 -4.77 -3.91
CA LYS A 47 16.49 -3.39 -4.21
C LYS A 47 15.08 -3.10 -3.71
N ILE A 48 14.14 -4.04 -3.85
CA ILE A 48 12.78 -3.88 -3.33
C ILE A 48 12.78 -3.78 -1.81
N LEU A 49 13.51 -4.67 -1.15
CA LEU A 49 13.57 -4.70 0.32
C LEU A 49 14.17 -3.39 0.85
N ASP A 50 15.24 -2.90 0.22
CA ASP A 50 15.88 -1.63 0.59
C ASP A 50 14.93 -0.44 0.39
N VAL A 51 14.17 -0.39 -0.70
CA VAL A 51 13.19 0.69 -0.96
C VAL A 51 12.01 0.62 0.01
N ILE A 52 11.54 -0.58 0.37
CA ILE A 52 10.49 -0.75 1.39
C ILE A 52 11.00 -0.30 2.76
N GLU A 53 12.26 -0.57 3.08
CA GLU A 53 12.85 -0.13 4.35
C GLU A 53 13.00 1.40 4.39
N LYS A 54 13.45 2.01 3.30
CA LYS A 54 13.43 3.48 3.14
C LYS A 54 12.03 4.06 3.29
N PHE A 55 11.02 3.45 2.67
CA PHE A 55 9.62 3.88 2.82
C PHE A 55 9.17 3.93 4.29
N LYS A 56 9.56 2.94 5.12
CA LYS A 56 9.22 2.94 6.54
C LYS A 56 9.92 4.07 7.30
N GLN A 57 11.14 4.40 6.92
CA GLN A 57 11.98 5.39 7.59
C GLN A 57 11.71 6.82 7.11
N ASP A 58 11.10 6.99 5.95
CA ASP A 58 10.76 8.27 5.35
C ASP A 58 9.73 9.03 6.21
N LYS A 59 10.22 10.04 6.95
CA LYS A 59 9.40 10.85 7.86
C LYS A 59 8.32 11.63 7.13
N GLN A 60 8.60 12.13 5.92
CA GLN A 60 7.65 12.94 5.16
C GLN A 60 6.47 12.09 4.70
N ILE A 61 6.74 10.89 4.20
CA ILE A 61 5.68 9.93 3.83
C ILE A 61 4.90 9.48 5.04
N ARG A 62 5.57 9.21 6.17
CA ARG A 62 4.89 8.83 7.40
C ARG A 62 3.91 9.91 7.87
N TRP A 63 4.34 11.17 7.85
CA TRP A 63 3.47 12.32 8.13
C TRP A 63 2.29 12.42 7.16
N TYR A 64 2.54 12.28 5.86
CA TYR A 64 1.49 12.34 4.84
C TYR A 64 0.44 11.23 5.03
N VAL A 65 0.87 9.98 5.26
CA VAL A 65 -0.05 8.85 5.51
C VAL A 65 -0.86 9.07 6.79
N GLN A 66 -0.25 9.62 7.85
CA GLN A 66 -0.98 9.97 9.08
C GLN A 66 -2.00 11.09 8.86
N TYR A 67 -1.61 12.14 8.15
CA TYR A 67 -2.49 13.25 7.79
C TYR A 67 -3.72 12.77 7.00
N LEU A 68 -3.52 11.95 5.96
CA LEU A 68 -4.63 11.38 5.20
C LEU A 68 -5.58 10.55 6.07
N ARG A 69 -5.06 9.74 6.99
CA ARG A 69 -5.90 8.98 7.95
C ARG A 69 -6.76 9.90 8.80
N LEU A 70 -6.21 11.01 9.29
CA LEU A 70 -6.95 12.00 10.06
C LEU A 70 -8.07 12.63 9.22
N VAL A 71 -7.76 13.05 7.99
CA VAL A 71 -8.74 13.63 7.06
C VAL A 71 -9.89 12.65 6.78
N PHE A 72 -9.59 11.39 6.44
CA PHE A 72 -10.62 10.39 6.18
C PHE A 72 -11.46 10.06 7.42
N LYS A 73 -10.85 10.03 8.61
CA LYS A 73 -11.58 9.87 9.87
C LYS A 73 -12.59 11.00 10.05
N ASN A 74 -12.17 12.25 9.86
CA ASN A 74 -13.04 13.42 10.00
C ASN A 74 -14.17 13.42 8.97
N ILE A 75 -13.88 13.11 7.70
CA ILE A 75 -14.91 12.97 6.65
C ILE A 75 -15.93 11.88 7.03
N THR A 76 -15.47 10.75 7.57
CA THR A 76 -16.36 9.65 7.98
C THR A 76 -17.26 10.06 9.14
N VAL A 77 -16.72 10.76 10.14
CA VAL A 77 -17.50 11.30 11.27
C VAL A 77 -18.56 12.28 10.77
N LEU A 78 -18.19 13.21 9.87
CA LEU A 78 -19.13 14.16 9.28
C LEU A 78 -20.26 13.44 8.52
N LYS A 79 -19.92 12.46 7.68
CA LYS A 79 -20.92 11.66 6.94
C LYS A 79 -21.85 10.86 7.85
N ASN A 80 -21.37 10.37 8.98
CA ASN A 80 -22.20 9.63 9.92
C ASN A 80 -23.15 10.55 10.70
N LYS A 81 -22.68 11.75 11.07
CA LYS A 81 -23.53 12.80 11.66
C LYS A 81 -24.63 13.27 10.71
N GLU A 82 -24.31 13.49 9.43
CA GLU A 82 -25.30 13.83 8.40
C GLU A 82 -26.34 12.73 8.17
N ARG A 83 -26.01 11.47 8.50
CA ARG A 83 -26.91 10.30 8.34
C ARG A 83 -27.71 9.97 9.59
N GLY A 84 -27.63 10.78 10.65
CA GLY A 84 -28.38 10.58 11.90
C GLY A 84 -28.06 9.25 12.61
N LYS A 85 -26.89 8.67 12.35
CA LYS A 85 -26.41 7.45 13.02
C LYS A 85 -25.41 7.85 14.10
N GLU A 86 -25.93 8.25 15.26
CA GLU A 86 -25.21 8.22 16.54
C GLU A 86 -25.73 7.06 17.38
#